data_AF-A0A965PJ47-F1
#
_entry.id   AF-A0A965PJ47-F1
#
_cell.length_a   1.000
_cell.length_b   1.000
_cell.length_c   1.000
_cell.angle_alpha   90.00
_cell.angle_beta   90.00
_cell.angle_gamma   90.00
#
_symmetry.space_group_name_H-M   'P 1'
#
loop_
_entity.id
_entity.type
_entity.pdbx_description
1 polymer ?
#
loop_
_entity_poly.entity_id
_entity_poly.type
_entity_poly.pdbx_seq_one_letter_code
_entity_poly.pdbx_strand_id
1 'polypeptide(L)'
;MINLTKKGEKVAQKPLTEKEMQEAIDIYARYGLNMNRAASALNLPRSTFENRLRRAKKLGLKSSVEPNPDLEEVLEQERLDQLLREQVRSLQLQLETVRKETLDEEFVKSQIIKLAQTKIDPPKWTLSRPSDETTGVPTLFASDWHWGEVVEASQVNGVNEYNLKIAQNRAKNMIETAVDLLLNHIHHKDYPGIVFCLGGDMVSGDIHEELMATNEKEIMPVIVDLWSTLAWCIETLADSFGAVYVPCVSG
;
A
#
# COMPACT_ATOMS: atom_id res chain seq x y z
N MET A 1 47.48 29.36 39.68
CA MET A 1 48.41 29.56 38.56
C MET A 1 47.63 29.45 37.26
N ILE A 2 47.31 30.58 36.64
CA ILE A 2 46.53 30.66 35.40
C ILE A 2 47.54 30.92 34.27
N ASN A 3 47.74 29.94 33.40
CA ASN A 3 48.55 30.09 32.19
C ASN A 3 47.69 30.75 31.10
N LEU A 4 47.89 32.06 30.91
CA LEU A 4 47.36 32.83 29.80
C LEU A 4 48.17 32.51 28.54
N THR A 5 47.63 31.60 27.71
CA THR A 5 48.10 31.37 26.34
C THR A 5 47.91 32.63 25.49
N LYS A 6 49.01 33.07 24.88
CA LYS A 6 49.12 34.21 23.98
C LYS A 6 48.03 34.19 22.91
N LYS A 7 47.26 35.27 22.86
CA LYS A 7 46.33 35.62 21.79
C LYS A 7 47.12 35.71 20.48
N GLY A 8 46.86 34.83 19.53
CA GLY A 8 47.44 34.88 18.20
C GLY A 8 47.15 36.24 17.55
N GLU A 9 48.21 36.91 17.09
CA GLU A 9 48.14 38.13 16.31
C GLU A 9 47.25 37.91 15.07
N LYS A 10 46.14 38.65 15.00
CA LYS A 10 45.37 38.75 13.75
C LYS A 10 46.22 39.53 12.76
N VAL A 11 46.96 38.82 11.92
CA VAL A 11 47.57 39.39 10.72
C VAL A 11 46.43 39.99 9.89
N ALA A 12 46.41 41.31 9.76
CA ALA A 12 45.43 42.01 8.94
C ALA A 12 45.53 41.49 7.51
N GLN A 13 44.47 40.83 7.01
CA GLN A 13 44.40 40.43 5.61
C GLN A 13 44.58 41.69 4.75
N LYS A 14 45.57 41.64 3.85
CA LYS A 14 45.85 42.70 2.88
C LYS A 14 44.54 43.15 2.22
N PRO A 15 44.27 44.46 2.10
CA PRO A 15 43.03 44.94 1.49
C PRO A 15 42.90 44.37 0.08
N LEU A 16 41.73 43.80 -0.20
CA LEU A 16 41.42 43.15 -1.46
C LEU A 16 41.57 44.16 -2.60
N THR A 17 42.41 43.85 -3.57
CA THR A 17 42.71 44.77 -4.67
C THR A 17 41.62 44.73 -5.73
N GLU A 18 41.43 45.84 -6.45
CA GLU A 18 40.45 45.94 -7.54
C GLU A 18 40.69 44.88 -8.62
N LYS A 19 41.95 44.53 -8.87
CA LYS A 19 42.36 43.45 -9.78
C LYS A 19 41.87 42.07 -9.33
N GLU A 20 41.97 41.74 -8.04
CA GLU A 20 41.47 40.47 -7.48
C GLU A 20 39.93 40.39 -7.47
N MET A 21 39.26 41.56 -7.40
CA MET A 21 37.80 41.65 -7.51
C MET A 21 37.33 41.47 -8.95
N GLN A 22 38.04 42.06 -9.91
CA GLN A 22 37.77 41.91 -11.34
C GLN A 22 38.02 40.47 -11.82
N GLU A 23 39.13 39.85 -11.39
CA GLU A 23 39.46 38.46 -11.71
C GLU A 23 38.38 37.48 -11.19
N ALA A 24 37.83 37.73 -10.00
CA ALA A 24 36.76 36.92 -9.45
C ALA A 24 35.45 37.03 -10.25
N ILE A 25 35.10 38.23 -10.73
CA ILE A 25 33.92 38.42 -11.60
C ILE A 25 34.12 37.75 -12.96
N ASP A 26 35.30 37.92 -13.56
CA ASP A 26 35.59 37.40 -14.89
C ASP A 26 35.66 35.87 -14.92
N ILE A 27 36.22 35.26 -13.88
CA ILE A 27 36.21 33.80 -13.74
C ILE A 27 34.82 33.29 -13.39
N TYR A 28 34.04 34.03 -12.59
CA TYR A 28 32.65 33.65 -12.31
C TYR A 28 31.77 33.68 -13.58
N ALA A 29 31.96 34.67 -14.45
CA ALA A 29 31.30 34.75 -15.74
C ALA A 29 31.76 33.65 -16.70
N ARG A 30 33.07 33.38 -16.78
CA ARG A 30 33.65 32.36 -17.67
C ARG A 30 33.19 30.93 -17.33
N TYR A 31 32.91 30.62 -16.07
CA TYR A 31 32.48 29.29 -15.61
C TYR A 31 30.96 29.17 -15.39
N GLY A 32 30.15 29.96 -16.10
CA GLY A 32 28.69 29.80 -16.12
C GLY A 32 28.03 30.00 -14.76
N LEU A 33 28.52 30.95 -13.96
CA LEU A 33 27.99 31.29 -12.63
C LEU A 33 28.12 30.16 -11.58
N ASN A 34 28.96 29.14 -11.83
CA ASN A 34 29.20 28.07 -10.87
C ASN A 34 30.34 28.43 -9.89
N MET A 35 29.93 28.79 -8.67
CA MET A 35 30.82 29.24 -7.59
C MET A 35 31.90 28.22 -7.19
N ASN A 36 31.60 26.92 -7.26
CA ASN A 36 32.54 25.88 -6.85
C ASN A 36 33.63 25.66 -7.90
N ARG A 37 33.26 25.63 -9.18
CA ARG A 37 34.22 25.51 -10.30
C ARG A 37 35.09 26.76 -10.40
N ALA A 38 34.49 27.95 -10.26
CA ALA A 38 35.20 29.23 -10.30
C ALA A 38 36.19 29.40 -9.11
N ALA A 39 35.81 28.99 -7.90
CA ALA A 39 36.70 29.00 -6.74
C ALA A 39 37.86 28.01 -6.90
N SER A 40 37.58 26.81 -7.44
CA SER A 40 38.60 25.79 -7.70
C SER A 40 39.60 26.22 -8.78
N ALA A 41 39.15 26.90 -9.84
CA ALA A 41 40.02 27.43 -10.90
C ALA A 41 41.05 28.45 -10.38
N LEU A 42 40.73 29.15 -9.29
CA LEU A 42 41.63 30.08 -8.60
C LEU A 42 42.40 29.46 -7.43
N ASN A 43 42.22 28.16 -7.16
CA ASN A 43 42.74 27.49 -5.95
C ASN A 43 42.35 28.22 -4.65
N LEU A 44 41.13 28.78 -4.60
CA LEU A 44 40.61 29.49 -3.44
C LEU A 44 39.55 28.66 -2.71
N PRO A 45 39.48 28.75 -1.37
CA PRO A 45 38.31 28.30 -0.64
C PRO A 45 37.05 29.01 -1.15
N ARG A 46 35.93 28.28 -1.27
CA ARG A 46 34.63 28.83 -1.74
C ARG A 46 34.23 30.10 -0.99
N SER A 47 34.41 30.12 0.33
CA SER A 47 34.09 31.26 1.20
C SER A 47 34.97 32.49 0.92
N THR A 48 36.22 32.29 0.50
CA THR A 48 37.12 33.37 0.09
C THR A 48 36.67 33.94 -1.24
N PHE A 49 36.42 33.08 -2.23
CA PHE A 49 35.93 33.48 -3.55
C PHE A 49 34.59 34.23 -3.48
N GLU A 50 33.65 33.73 -2.66
CA GLU A 50 32.36 34.38 -2.39
C GLU A 50 32.51 35.80 -1.82
N ASN A 51 33.45 36.00 -0.88
CA ASN A 51 33.74 37.32 -0.36
C ASN A 51 34.33 38.27 -1.41
N ARG A 52 35.16 37.77 -2.34
CA ARG A 52 35.68 38.56 -3.46
C ARG A 52 34.55 39.00 -4.39
N LEU A 53 33.71 38.05 -4.82
CA LEU A 53 32.57 38.30 -5.70
C LEU A 53 31.55 39.28 -5.09
N ARG A 54 31.23 39.12 -3.80
CA ARG A 54 30.30 40.01 -3.08
C ARG A 54 30.82 41.45 -3.01
N ARG A 55 32.12 41.64 -2.75
CA ARG A 55 32.74 42.98 -2.74
C ARG A 55 32.79 43.59 -4.13
N ALA A 56 33.09 42.78 -5.14
CA ALA A 56 33.13 43.22 -6.52
C ALA A 56 31.74 43.67 -7.02
N LYS A 57 30.67 42.94 -6.68
CA LYS A 57 29.28 43.35 -6.92
C LYS A 57 28.89 44.64 -6.19
N LYS A 58 29.35 44.82 -4.94
CA LYS A 58 29.09 46.04 -4.15
C LYS A 58 29.73 47.29 -4.76
N LEU A 59 30.85 47.13 -5.47
CA LEU A 59 31.53 48.19 -6.21
C LEU A 59 30.97 48.39 -7.63
N GLY A 60 29.97 47.63 -8.04
CA GLY A 60 29.34 47.75 -9.36
C GLY A 60 30.25 47.31 -10.52
N LEU A 61 31.31 46.54 -10.25
CA LEU A 61 32.19 46.02 -11.29
C LEU A 61 31.40 45.06 -12.19
N LYS A 62 31.56 45.23 -13.50
CA LYS A 62 30.96 44.36 -14.53
C LYS A 62 32.03 43.41 -15.07
N SER A 63 31.62 42.23 -15.51
CA SER A 63 32.56 41.32 -16.15
C SER A 63 33.04 41.90 -17.48
N SER A 64 34.33 41.76 -17.72
CA SER A 64 35.01 42.08 -18.98
C SER A 64 35.03 40.89 -19.96
N VAL A 65 34.50 39.74 -19.55
CA VAL A 65 34.58 38.47 -20.29
C VAL A 65 33.17 37.98 -20.57
N GLU A 66 32.89 37.64 -21.83
CA GLU A 66 31.63 37.01 -22.19
C GLU A 66 31.54 35.60 -21.59
N PRO A 67 30.34 35.16 -21.15
CA PRO A 67 30.13 33.80 -20.67
C PRO A 67 30.57 32.81 -21.76
N ASN A 68 31.21 31.70 -21.37
CA ASN A 68 31.56 30.68 -22.35
C ASN A 68 30.29 29.92 -22.76
N PRO A 69 29.79 30.09 -24.00
CA PRO A 69 28.51 29.51 -24.41
C PRO A 69 28.56 27.97 -24.41
N ASP A 70 29.72 27.38 -24.71
CA ASP A 70 29.91 25.92 -24.71
C ASP A 70 29.74 25.31 -23.31
N LEU A 71 30.09 26.04 -22.24
CA LEU A 71 29.94 25.55 -20.86
C LEU A 71 28.50 25.67 -20.36
N GLU A 72 27.75 26.66 -20.83
CA GLU A 72 26.35 26.87 -20.48
C GLU A 72 25.46 25.80 -21.13
N GLU A 73 25.72 25.47 -22.40
CA GLU A 73 25.04 24.36 -23.09
C GLU A 73 25.30 23.00 -22.44
N VAL A 74 26.55 22.69 -22.05
CA VAL A 74 26.88 21.42 -21.38
C VAL A 74 26.21 21.30 -20.01
N LEU A 75 26.13 22.40 -19.24
CA LEU A 75 25.46 22.40 -17.94
C LEU A 75 23.94 22.23 -18.06
N GLU A 76 23.34 22.84 -19.08
CA GLU A 76 21.90 22.71 -19.34
C GLU A 76 21.57 21.30 -19.81
N GLN A 77 22.42 20.68 -20.64
CA GLN A 77 22.33 19.27 -21.01
C GLN A 77 22.45 18.35 -19.79
N GLU A 78 23.43 18.56 -18.90
CA GLU A 78 23.58 17.76 -17.67
C GLU A 78 22.34 17.85 -16.76
N ARG A 79 21.73 19.02 -16.63
CA ARG A 79 20.50 19.23 -15.87
C ARG A 79 19.30 18.51 -16.49
N LEU A 80 19.16 18.64 -17.81
CA LEU A 80 18.09 17.99 -18.55
C LEU A 80 18.20 16.47 -18.43
N ASP A 81 19.41 15.92 -18.54
CA ASP A 81 19.67 14.50 -18.35
C ASP A 81 19.33 14.02 -16.94
N GLN A 82 19.61 14.81 -15.90
CA GLN A 82 19.21 14.48 -14.54
C GLN A 82 17.68 14.44 -14.38
N LEU A 83 16.98 15.44 -14.90
CA LEU A 83 15.51 15.49 -14.86
C LEU A 83 14.88 14.32 -15.63
N LEU A 84 15.41 13.98 -16.80
CA LEU A 84 14.94 12.82 -17.57
C LEU A 84 15.15 11.52 -16.79
N ARG A 85 16.30 11.35 -16.13
CA ARG A 85 16.58 10.16 -15.32
C ARG A 85 15.63 10.04 -14.12
N GLU A 86 15.33 11.15 -13.46
CA GLU A 86 14.36 11.18 -12.36
C GLU A 86 12.94 10.83 -12.86
N GLN A 87 12.52 11.38 -14.01
CA GLN A 87 11.24 11.04 -14.62
C GLN A 87 11.16 9.56 -15.02
N VAL A 88 12.20 9.02 -15.68
CA VAL A 88 12.25 7.60 -16.06
C VAL A 88 12.13 6.72 -14.83
N ARG A 89 12.85 7.04 -13.74
CA ARG A 89 12.77 6.30 -12.49
C ARG A 89 11.37 6.35 -11.87
N SER A 90 10.75 7.53 -11.85
CA SER A 90 9.39 7.70 -11.34
C SER A 90 8.37 6.88 -12.15
N LEU A 91 8.44 6.97 -13.48
CA LEU A 91 7.59 6.21 -14.41
C LEU A 91 7.80 4.70 -14.27
N GLN A 92 9.03 4.25 -14.07
CA GLN A 92 9.32 2.82 -13.84
C GLN A 92 8.68 2.32 -12.54
N LEU A 93 8.77 3.10 -11.45
CA LEU A 93 8.12 2.73 -10.19
C LEU A 93 6.60 2.67 -10.33
N GLN A 94 5.99 3.64 -11.03
CA GLN A 94 4.55 3.62 -11.31
C GLN A 94 4.14 2.39 -12.14
N LEU A 95 4.93 2.04 -13.17
CA LEU A 95 4.68 0.85 -13.98
C LEU A 95 4.78 -0.45 -13.17
N GLU A 96 5.73 -0.53 -12.23
CA GLU A 96 5.83 -1.70 -11.34
C GLU A 96 4.61 -1.83 -10.42
N THR A 97 4.12 -0.73 -9.86
CA THR A 97 2.91 -0.72 -9.02
C THR A 97 1.69 -1.18 -9.82
N VAL A 98 1.44 -0.56 -10.98
CA VAL A 98 0.31 -0.90 -11.85
C VAL A 98 0.39 -2.36 -12.32
N ARG A 99 1.60 -2.85 -12.65
CA ARG A 99 1.78 -4.27 -13.02
C ARG A 99 1.42 -5.22 -11.90
N LYS A 100 1.78 -4.91 -10.65
CA LYS A 100 1.42 -5.77 -9.50
C LYS A 100 -0.09 -5.82 -9.32
N GLU A 101 -0.76 -4.67 -9.33
CA GLU A 101 -2.22 -4.58 -9.23
C GLU A 101 -2.92 -5.35 -10.36
N THR A 102 -2.43 -5.22 -11.60
CA THR A 102 -2.99 -5.93 -12.76
C THR A 102 -2.83 -7.45 -12.62
N LEU A 103 -1.67 -7.92 -12.14
CA LEU A 103 -1.40 -9.35 -11.94
C LEU A 103 -2.31 -9.94 -10.85
N ASP A 104 -2.57 -9.20 -9.77
CA ASP A 104 -3.46 -9.65 -8.70
C ASP A 104 -4.92 -9.69 -9.19
N GLU A 105 -5.36 -8.69 -9.96
CA GLU A 105 -6.70 -8.66 -10.56
C GLU A 105 -6.89 -9.80 -11.59
N GLU A 106 -5.89 -10.03 -12.45
CA GLU A 106 -5.92 -11.10 -13.43
C GLU A 106 -5.88 -12.47 -12.76
N PHE A 107 -5.12 -12.63 -11.67
CA PHE A 107 -5.12 -13.84 -10.86
C PHE A 107 -6.51 -14.11 -10.30
N VAL A 108 -7.15 -13.13 -9.67
CA VAL A 108 -8.51 -13.25 -9.14
C VAL A 108 -9.52 -13.62 -10.24
N LYS A 109 -9.51 -12.89 -11.36
CA LYS A 109 -10.39 -13.19 -12.51
C LYS A 109 -10.15 -14.60 -13.03
N SER A 110 -8.90 -15.05 -13.10
CA SER A 110 -8.56 -16.40 -13.57
C SER A 110 -9.09 -17.49 -12.63
N GLN A 111 -9.06 -17.26 -11.30
CA GLN A 111 -9.62 -18.21 -10.33
C GLN A 111 -11.15 -18.24 -10.44
N ILE A 112 -11.80 -17.08 -10.55
CA ILE A 112 -13.26 -16.99 -10.74
C ILE A 112 -13.69 -17.70 -12.04
N ILE A 113 -12.97 -17.47 -13.14
CA ILE A 113 -13.27 -18.11 -14.43
C ILE A 113 -13.04 -19.63 -14.38
N LYS A 114 -11.96 -20.09 -13.71
CA LYS A 114 -11.72 -21.52 -13.51
C LYS A 114 -12.82 -22.17 -12.67
N LEU A 115 -13.29 -21.51 -11.61
CA LEU A 115 -14.42 -21.95 -10.81
C LEU A 115 -15.69 -22.07 -11.67
N ALA A 116 -16.00 -21.07 -12.49
CA ALA A 116 -17.15 -21.09 -13.38
C ALA A 116 -17.09 -22.20 -14.45
N GLN A 117 -15.89 -22.60 -14.87
CA GLN A 117 -15.67 -23.66 -15.86
C GLN A 117 -15.54 -25.06 -15.23
N THR A 118 -15.49 -25.15 -13.91
CA THR A 118 -15.34 -26.44 -13.23
C THR A 118 -16.65 -27.21 -13.35
N LYS A 119 -16.58 -28.39 -13.98
CA LYS A 119 -17.71 -29.33 -13.99
C LYS A 119 -17.93 -29.85 -12.57
N ILE A 120 -18.92 -29.29 -11.90
CA ILE A 120 -19.44 -29.83 -10.63
C ILE A 120 -20.14 -31.15 -10.97
N ASP A 121 -19.64 -32.27 -10.45
CA ASP A 121 -20.39 -33.52 -10.47
C ASP A 121 -21.34 -33.48 -9.26
N PRO A 122 -22.65 -33.25 -9.45
CA PRO A 122 -23.56 -33.19 -8.33
C PRO A 122 -23.55 -34.54 -7.60
N PRO A 123 -23.47 -34.54 -6.26
CA PRO A 123 -23.44 -35.78 -5.49
C PRO A 123 -24.64 -36.65 -5.83
N LYS A 124 -24.41 -37.95 -6.09
CA LYS A 124 -25.43 -38.94 -6.50
C LYS A 124 -26.65 -39.03 -5.58
N TRP A 125 -26.54 -38.54 -4.35
CA TRP A 125 -27.58 -38.60 -3.34
C TRP A 125 -28.62 -37.48 -3.44
N THR A 126 -28.45 -36.49 -4.33
CA THR A 126 -29.43 -35.40 -4.54
C THR A 126 -30.85 -35.87 -4.92
N LEU A 127 -31.03 -37.16 -5.23
CA LEU A 127 -32.33 -37.79 -5.50
C LEU A 127 -32.57 -39.12 -4.76
N SER A 128 -31.67 -39.55 -3.87
CA SER A 128 -31.85 -40.82 -3.15
C SER A 128 -32.76 -40.59 -1.95
N ARG A 129 -33.91 -41.28 -1.89
CA ARG A 129 -34.72 -41.30 -0.66
C ARG A 129 -33.84 -41.80 0.49
N PRO A 130 -33.79 -41.11 1.64
CA PRO A 130 -33.19 -41.66 2.83
C PRO A 130 -33.87 -42.99 3.18
N SER A 131 -33.13 -43.94 3.75
CA SER A 131 -33.74 -45.09 4.42
C SER A 131 -34.72 -44.59 5.49
N ASP A 132 -35.78 -45.34 5.77
CA ASP A 132 -36.87 -44.95 6.68
C ASP A 132 -36.42 -44.68 8.15
N GLU A 133 -35.14 -44.81 8.49
CA GLU A 133 -34.56 -44.71 9.85
C GLU A 133 -33.62 -43.51 10.10
N THR A 134 -33.60 -42.46 9.27
CA THR A 134 -32.72 -41.29 9.57
C THR A 134 -33.31 -40.37 10.64
N THR A 135 -32.47 -39.82 11.52
CA THR A 135 -32.86 -38.86 12.58
C THR A 135 -33.38 -37.53 11.99
N GLY A 136 -32.98 -37.20 10.76
CA GLY A 136 -33.32 -35.98 10.05
C GLY A 136 -32.12 -35.43 9.28
N VAL A 137 -32.27 -34.26 8.66
CA VAL A 137 -31.15 -33.55 8.03
C VAL A 137 -30.95 -32.21 8.75
N PRO A 138 -29.87 -32.03 9.52
CA PRO A 138 -29.59 -30.76 10.16
C PRO A 138 -29.46 -29.65 9.10
N THR A 139 -29.96 -28.47 9.45
CA THR A 139 -29.92 -27.29 8.58
C THR A 139 -29.39 -26.11 9.38
N LEU A 140 -28.28 -25.55 8.92
CA LEU A 140 -27.65 -24.35 9.46
C LEU A 140 -27.87 -23.20 8.47
N PHE A 141 -28.43 -22.10 8.95
CA PHE A 141 -28.76 -20.94 8.12
C PHE A 141 -27.83 -19.77 8.46
N ALA A 142 -26.98 -19.39 7.51
CA ALA A 142 -26.11 -18.23 7.59
C ALA A 142 -26.66 -17.14 6.67
N SER A 143 -26.98 -15.97 7.22
CA SER A 143 -27.38 -14.77 6.47
C SER A 143 -26.97 -13.52 7.24
N ASP A 144 -26.96 -12.37 6.55
CA ASP A 144 -26.76 -11.06 7.18
C ASP A 144 -25.43 -10.97 7.93
N TRP A 145 -24.38 -11.56 7.34
CA TRP A 145 -23.04 -11.53 7.93
C TRP A 145 -22.40 -10.15 7.77
N HIS A 146 -22.79 -9.36 6.77
CA HIS A 146 -22.26 -8.01 6.51
C HIS A 146 -20.73 -7.97 6.63
N TRP A 147 -20.03 -8.93 6.01
CA TRP A 147 -18.59 -9.08 6.15
C TRP A 147 -17.86 -7.81 5.70
N GLY A 148 -16.96 -7.32 6.56
CA GLY A 148 -16.24 -6.07 6.34
C GLY A 148 -16.87 -4.83 6.98
N GLU A 149 -18.11 -4.91 7.49
CA GLU A 149 -18.72 -3.82 8.24
C GLU A 149 -17.96 -3.55 9.56
N VAL A 150 -17.91 -2.27 9.94
CA VAL A 150 -17.40 -1.82 11.24
C VAL A 150 -18.51 -1.07 11.95
N VAL A 151 -18.95 -1.60 13.09
CA VAL A 151 -19.90 -0.96 13.98
C VAL A 151 -19.20 -0.64 15.28
N GLU A 152 -19.03 0.64 15.57
CA GLU A 152 -18.49 1.09 16.84
C GLU A 152 -19.51 0.93 17.95
N ALA A 153 -19.08 0.48 19.12
CA ALA A 153 -19.96 0.33 20.28
C ALA A 153 -20.72 1.63 20.63
N SER A 154 -20.09 2.79 20.40
CA SER A 154 -20.68 4.12 20.57
C SER A 154 -21.94 4.33 19.73
N GLN A 155 -21.99 3.81 18.50
CA GLN A 155 -23.11 3.95 17.57
C GLN A 155 -24.36 3.19 18.02
N VAL A 156 -24.16 2.17 18.86
CA VAL A 156 -25.23 1.28 19.36
C VAL A 156 -25.34 1.31 20.90
N ASN A 157 -25.03 2.45 21.52
CA ASN A 157 -25.14 2.66 22.98
C ASN A 157 -24.41 1.59 23.83
N GLY A 158 -23.32 1.02 23.30
CA GLY A 158 -22.50 0.01 23.97
C GLY A 158 -23.10 -1.40 24.00
N VAL A 159 -24.22 -1.65 23.30
CA VAL A 159 -24.90 -2.97 23.35
C VAL A 159 -24.29 -4.02 22.44
N ASN A 160 -23.53 -3.60 21.43
CA ASN A 160 -22.90 -4.47 20.44
C ASN A 160 -21.67 -3.78 19.85
N GLU A 161 -20.82 -4.54 19.19
CA GLU A 161 -19.74 -4.04 18.35
C GLU A 161 -19.51 -5.02 17.22
N TYR A 162 -19.04 -4.52 16.09
CA TYR A 162 -18.77 -5.36 14.94
C TYR A 162 -17.51 -4.91 14.20
N ASN A 163 -16.72 -5.89 13.80
CA ASN A 163 -15.56 -5.75 12.94
C ASN A 163 -15.20 -7.13 12.38
N LEU A 164 -14.26 -7.16 11.44
CA LEU A 164 -13.83 -8.39 10.78
C LEU A 164 -13.40 -9.52 11.74
N LYS A 165 -12.72 -9.17 12.84
CA LYS A 165 -12.27 -10.17 13.83
C LYS A 165 -13.45 -10.78 14.59
N ILE A 166 -14.45 -9.96 14.92
CA ILE A 166 -15.70 -10.43 15.55
C ILE A 166 -16.48 -11.31 14.59
N ALA A 167 -16.56 -10.91 13.31
CA ALA A 167 -17.19 -11.69 12.25
C ALA A 167 -16.59 -13.10 12.14
N GLN A 168 -15.25 -13.19 12.03
CA GLN A 168 -14.51 -14.45 11.99
C GLN A 168 -14.79 -15.33 13.22
N ASN A 169 -14.75 -14.74 14.42
CA ASN A 169 -15.03 -15.47 15.65
C ASN A 169 -16.48 -15.97 15.70
N ARG A 170 -17.45 -15.18 15.22
CA ARG A 170 -18.86 -15.58 15.16
C ARG A 170 -19.08 -16.73 14.18
N ALA A 171 -18.50 -16.65 12.98
CA ALA A 171 -18.56 -17.74 11.99
C ALA A 171 -17.97 -19.02 12.56
N LYS A 172 -16.77 -18.94 13.17
CA LYS A 172 -16.13 -20.08 13.83
C LYS A 172 -17.00 -20.70 14.92
N ASN A 173 -17.49 -19.88 15.84
CA ASN A 173 -18.32 -20.33 16.95
C ASN A 173 -19.63 -20.97 16.46
N MET A 174 -20.24 -20.42 15.42
CA MET A 174 -21.46 -20.97 14.80
C MET A 174 -21.22 -22.40 14.30
N ILE A 175 -20.13 -22.64 13.57
CA ILE A 175 -19.79 -23.98 13.06
C ILE A 175 -19.43 -24.94 14.19
N GLU A 176 -18.53 -24.54 15.10
CA GLU A 176 -18.08 -25.40 16.20
C GLU A 176 -19.26 -25.79 17.11
N THR A 177 -20.14 -24.83 17.45
CA THR A 177 -21.32 -25.09 18.26
C THR A 177 -22.32 -25.99 17.54
N ALA A 178 -22.54 -25.79 16.24
CA ALA A 178 -23.44 -26.66 15.47
C ALA A 178 -22.94 -28.11 15.45
N VAL A 179 -21.64 -28.32 15.20
CA VAL A 179 -21.01 -29.64 15.21
C VAL A 179 -21.13 -30.28 16.60
N ASP A 180 -20.79 -29.54 17.65
CA ASP A 180 -20.84 -30.05 19.03
C ASP A 180 -22.27 -30.45 19.44
N LEU A 181 -23.25 -29.57 19.21
CA LEU A 181 -24.65 -29.86 19.55
C LEU A 181 -25.17 -31.08 18.79
N LEU A 182 -24.93 -31.15 17.48
CA LEU A 182 -25.48 -32.21 16.64
C LEU A 182 -24.78 -33.57 16.85
N LEU A 183 -23.48 -33.57 17.15
CA LEU A 183 -22.72 -34.82 17.28
C LEU A 183 -22.55 -35.28 18.73
N ASN A 184 -22.48 -34.39 19.71
CA ASN A 184 -22.17 -34.75 21.09
C ASN A 184 -23.38 -34.68 22.02
N HIS A 185 -24.39 -33.87 21.68
CA HIS A 185 -25.55 -33.63 22.55
C HIS A 185 -26.86 -34.27 22.07
N ILE A 186 -26.94 -34.73 20.82
CA ILE A 186 -28.11 -35.46 20.31
C ILE A 186 -27.88 -36.98 20.39
N HIS A 187 -28.81 -37.67 21.04
CA HIS A 187 -28.86 -39.12 21.10
C HIS A 187 -29.43 -39.71 19.81
N HIS A 188 -28.89 -40.86 19.37
CA HIS A 188 -29.26 -41.52 18.11
C HIS A 188 -29.08 -40.60 16.90
N LYS A 189 -27.83 -40.22 16.63
CA LYS A 189 -27.45 -39.44 15.44
C LYS A 189 -27.29 -40.36 14.22
N ASP A 190 -28.18 -40.21 13.26
CA ASP A 190 -28.05 -40.75 11.91
C ASP A 190 -28.41 -39.64 10.92
N TYR A 191 -27.38 -38.98 10.40
CA TYR A 191 -27.51 -37.87 9.47
C TYR A 191 -26.87 -38.25 8.13
N PRO A 192 -27.59 -38.16 7.01
CA PRO A 192 -27.02 -38.40 5.68
C PRO A 192 -26.07 -37.28 5.23
N GLY A 193 -26.06 -36.15 5.95
CA GLY A 193 -25.28 -34.94 5.68
C GLY A 193 -25.88 -33.74 6.40
N ILE A 194 -25.41 -32.54 6.07
CA ILE A 194 -25.93 -31.27 6.60
C ILE A 194 -26.26 -30.28 5.48
N VAL A 195 -27.28 -29.45 5.69
CA VAL A 195 -27.56 -28.30 4.82
C VAL A 195 -26.95 -27.06 5.44
N PHE A 196 -26.13 -26.33 4.68
CA PHE A 196 -25.58 -25.03 5.07
C PHE A 196 -26.10 -23.96 4.11
N CYS A 197 -27.22 -23.33 4.49
CA CYS A 197 -27.86 -22.31 3.67
C CYS A 197 -27.11 -20.98 3.77
N LEU A 198 -26.75 -20.41 2.62
CA LEU A 198 -26.22 -19.05 2.49
C LEU A 198 -27.36 -18.14 2.02
N GLY A 199 -28.00 -17.48 2.98
CA GLY A 199 -29.25 -16.73 2.83
C GLY A 199 -29.13 -15.33 2.21
N GLY A 200 -27.94 -14.88 1.84
CA GLY A 200 -27.69 -13.53 1.30
C GLY A 200 -27.02 -12.59 2.31
N ASP A 201 -26.75 -11.36 1.88
CA ASP A 201 -26.14 -10.28 2.67
C ASP A 201 -24.84 -10.71 3.38
N MET A 202 -23.99 -11.40 2.62
CA MET A 202 -22.73 -11.93 3.13
C MET A 202 -21.65 -10.86 3.25
N VAL A 203 -21.61 -9.90 2.34
CA VAL A 203 -20.67 -8.77 2.33
C VAL A 203 -21.44 -7.50 2.67
N SER A 204 -20.81 -6.56 3.36
CA SER A 204 -21.45 -5.27 3.63
C SER A 204 -21.84 -4.54 2.35
N GLY A 205 -23.06 -3.98 2.33
CA GLY A 205 -23.62 -3.21 1.22
C GLY A 205 -23.07 -1.79 1.10
N ASP A 206 -22.21 -1.37 2.04
CA ASP A 206 -21.41 -0.15 1.92
C ASP A 206 -20.25 -0.36 0.93
N ILE A 207 -20.59 -0.71 -0.31
CA ILE A 207 -19.70 -0.74 -1.47
C ILE A 207 -19.38 0.71 -1.88
N HIS A 208 -18.84 1.49 -0.93
CA HIS A 208 -18.08 2.73 -1.05
C HIS A 208 -18.47 3.74 -2.15
N GLU A 209 -19.49 4.57 -1.91
CA GLU A 209 -19.49 5.95 -2.44
C GLU A 209 -18.88 6.95 -1.44
N GLU A 210 -19.01 6.74 -0.12
CA GLU A 210 -18.63 7.76 0.88
C GLU A 210 -17.18 7.68 1.38
N LEU A 211 -16.46 6.58 1.12
CA LEU A 211 -15.04 6.38 1.53
C LEU A 211 -14.03 6.49 0.37
N MET A 212 -14.48 6.80 -0.85
CA MET A 212 -13.60 7.05 -2.01
C MET A 212 -12.61 8.23 -1.81
N ALA A 213 -12.81 9.05 -0.78
CA ALA A 213 -11.89 10.14 -0.44
C ALA A 213 -10.66 9.70 0.37
N THR A 214 -10.65 8.49 0.95
CA THR A 214 -9.56 8.04 1.83
C THR A 214 -9.34 6.54 1.71
N ASN A 215 -8.24 6.19 1.07
CA ASN A 215 -7.61 4.89 0.79
C ASN A 215 -7.61 3.81 1.91
N GLU A 216 -8.72 3.48 2.56
CA GLU A 216 -8.75 2.44 3.61
C GLU A 216 -9.70 1.28 3.28
N LYS A 217 -9.05 0.24 2.70
CA LYS A 217 -9.50 -1.11 2.37
C LYS A 217 -10.24 -1.25 1.04
N GLU A 218 -9.47 -1.69 0.05
CA GLU A 218 -10.01 -2.31 -1.15
C GLU A 218 -10.94 -3.47 -0.76
N ILE A 219 -12.07 -3.60 -1.45
CA ILE A 219 -13.07 -4.65 -1.23
C ILE A 219 -12.50 -6.07 -1.42
N MET A 220 -11.45 -6.19 -2.23
CA MET A 220 -10.83 -7.46 -2.59
C MET A 220 -10.32 -8.24 -1.37
N PRO A 221 -9.52 -7.65 -0.46
CA PRO A 221 -9.17 -8.26 0.83
C PRO A 221 -10.37 -8.80 1.63
N VAL A 222 -11.49 -8.07 1.68
CA VAL A 222 -12.69 -8.49 2.42
C VAL A 222 -13.33 -9.72 1.77
N ILE A 223 -13.42 -9.74 0.44
CA ILE A 223 -13.95 -10.88 -0.31
C ILE A 223 -13.06 -12.12 -0.13
N VAL A 224 -11.74 -11.96 -0.20
CA VAL A 224 -10.79 -13.07 -0.03
C VAL A 224 -10.88 -13.65 1.40
N ASP A 225 -11.03 -12.80 2.40
CA ASP A 225 -11.21 -13.24 3.79
C ASP A 225 -12.53 -13.98 4.01
N LEU A 226 -13.64 -13.45 3.46
CA LEU A 226 -14.94 -14.12 3.49
C LEU A 226 -14.87 -15.47 2.78
N TRP A 227 -14.27 -15.53 1.59
CA TRP A 227 -14.10 -16.78 0.83
C TRP A 227 -13.30 -17.81 1.63
N SER A 228 -12.20 -17.41 2.25
CA SER A 228 -11.38 -18.29 3.08
C SER A 228 -12.16 -18.82 4.29
N THR A 229 -12.98 -17.96 4.90
CA THR A 229 -13.84 -18.34 6.03
C THR A 229 -14.93 -19.32 5.61
N LEU A 230 -15.61 -19.05 4.50
CA LEU A 230 -16.66 -19.94 3.97
C LEU A 230 -16.09 -21.29 3.54
N ALA A 231 -14.91 -21.33 2.93
CA ALA A 231 -14.21 -22.56 2.59
C ALA A 231 -13.96 -23.39 3.86
N TRP A 232 -13.41 -22.78 4.92
CA TRP A 232 -13.20 -23.45 6.20
C TRP A 232 -14.52 -23.97 6.82
N CYS A 233 -15.59 -23.17 6.77
CA CYS A 233 -16.91 -23.59 7.26
C CYS A 233 -17.40 -24.86 6.52
N ILE A 234 -17.36 -24.84 5.19
CA ILE A 234 -17.84 -25.94 4.34
C ILE A 234 -16.99 -27.19 4.54
N GLU A 235 -15.66 -27.06 4.57
CA GLU A 235 -14.74 -28.17 4.82
C GLU A 235 -14.97 -28.79 6.20
N THR A 236 -15.07 -27.98 7.25
CA THR A 236 -15.31 -28.47 8.62
C THR A 236 -16.65 -29.22 8.73
N LEU A 237 -17.70 -28.72 8.09
CA LEU A 237 -18.99 -29.39 8.03
C LEU A 237 -18.93 -30.68 7.21
N ALA A 238 -18.19 -30.70 6.09
CA ALA A 238 -18.00 -31.89 5.28
C ALA A 238 -17.24 -32.98 6.03
N ASP A 239 -16.18 -32.61 6.75
CA ASP A 239 -15.41 -33.53 7.58
C ASP A 239 -16.27 -34.11 8.73
N SER A 240 -17.18 -33.31 9.28
CA SER A 240 -18.03 -33.70 10.42
C SER A 240 -19.25 -34.54 10.03
N PHE A 241 -19.88 -34.24 8.89
CA PHE A 241 -21.15 -34.84 8.46
C PHE A 241 -21.05 -35.68 7.18
N GLY A 242 -19.85 -35.78 6.58
CA GLY A 242 -19.57 -36.53 5.36
C GLY A 242 -20.06 -35.87 4.06
N ALA A 243 -21.17 -35.13 4.12
CA ALA A 243 -21.74 -34.40 2.98
C ALA A 243 -22.36 -33.08 3.40
N VAL A 244 -22.17 -32.04 2.57
CA VAL A 244 -22.75 -30.70 2.76
C VAL A 244 -23.52 -30.30 1.51
N TYR A 245 -24.76 -29.86 1.68
CA TYR A 245 -25.51 -29.16 0.64
C TYR A 245 -25.53 -27.67 0.94
N VAL A 246 -25.06 -26.85 0.00
CA VAL A 246 -24.95 -25.40 0.15
C VAL A 246 -25.89 -24.70 -0.82
N PRO A 247 -27.18 -24.53 -0.47
CA PRO A 247 -28.06 -23.65 -1.22
C PRO A 247 -27.65 -22.21 -0.94
N CYS A 248 -27.39 -21.45 -2.00
CA CYS A 248 -27.06 -20.03 -1.91
C CYS A 248 -28.03 -19.19 -2.75
N VAL A 249 -28.31 -17.98 -2.27
CA VAL A 249 -28.99 -16.95 -3.03
C VAL A 249 -28.04 -15.78 -3.26
N SER A 250 -28.20 -15.08 -4.38
CA SER A 250 -27.53 -13.81 -4.60
C SER A 250 -28.16 -12.77 -3.67
N GLY A 251 -27.36 -12.22 -2.75
CA GLY A 251 -27.61 -10.96 -2.07
C GLY A 251 -26.78 -9.86 -2.72
#